data_AF-A0A7W1BMA4-F1
#
_entry.id   AF-A0A7W1BMA4-F1
#
_cell.length_a   1.000
_cell.length_b   1.000
_cell.length_c   1.000
_cell.angle_alpha   90.00
_cell.angle_beta   90.00
_cell.angle_gamma   90.00
#
_symmetry.space_group_name_H-M   'P 1'
#
loop_
_entity.id
_entity.type
_entity.pdbx_description
1 polymer ?
#
loop_
_entity_poly.entity_id
_entity_poly.type
_entity_poly.pdbx_seq_one_letter_code
_entity_poly.pdbx_strand_id
1 'polypeptide(L)'
;MGLLNDVLGVLAGPNYVGVPLEPGESVVTEKVAGLLVGGKSIVGGKLVLTNWRLLFQPWDTRAIGTLLAHGLTKAGAPGTVGTVIGKVADMASTPSKVQLQSLSAAWASRDELVLSPPAPAVQLTDGSVHEFGILGRSCRRTSYG
;
A
#
# COMPACT_ATOMS: atom_id res chain seq x y z
N MET A 1 6.51 -24.58 -14.65
CA MET A 1 6.20 -23.31 -15.35
C MET A 1 5.83 -22.17 -14.40
N GLY A 2 5.11 -22.40 -13.28
CA GLY A 2 4.69 -21.32 -12.35
C GLY A 2 5.83 -20.54 -11.66
N LEU A 3 6.81 -21.23 -11.07
CA LEU A 3 7.86 -20.58 -10.26
C LEU A 3 8.71 -19.54 -11.01
N LEU A 4 9.04 -19.81 -12.29
CA LEU A 4 9.81 -18.88 -13.11
C LEU A 4 8.98 -17.63 -13.45
N ASN A 5 7.68 -17.78 -13.68
CA ASN A 5 6.77 -16.65 -13.88
C ASN A 5 6.56 -15.85 -12.60
N ASP A 6 6.48 -16.51 -11.44
CA ASP A 6 6.37 -15.84 -10.14
C ASP A 6 7.64 -15.05 -9.80
N VAL A 7 8.82 -15.62 -10.06
CA VAL A 7 10.12 -14.94 -9.90
C VAL A 7 10.25 -13.76 -10.87
N LEU A 8 9.91 -13.95 -12.14
CA LEU A 8 9.92 -12.85 -13.11
C LEU A 8 8.90 -11.77 -12.75
N GLY A 9 7.74 -12.14 -12.23
CA GLY A 9 6.72 -11.21 -11.74
C GLY A 9 7.16 -10.41 -10.52
N VAL A 10 7.94 -11.00 -9.61
CA VAL A 10 8.56 -10.29 -8.47
C VAL A 10 9.70 -9.37 -8.93
N LEU A 11 10.49 -9.79 -9.92
CA LEU A 11 11.60 -9.00 -10.47
C LEU A 11 11.15 -7.87 -11.42
N ALA A 12 9.94 -7.96 -11.99
CA ALA A 12 9.37 -6.95 -12.87
C ALA A 12 8.93 -5.65 -12.14
N GLY A 13 8.96 -5.64 -10.81
CA GLY A 13 8.60 -4.50 -9.97
C GLY A 13 7.45 -4.81 -9.00
N PRO A 14 7.09 -3.85 -8.12
CA PRO A 14 6.01 -4.06 -7.16
C PRO A 14 4.68 -4.25 -7.90
N ASN A 15 4.09 -5.43 -7.75
CA ASN A 15 2.69 -5.67 -8.11
C ASN A 15 1.81 -5.13 -6.99
N TYR A 16 0.71 -4.48 -7.35
CA TYR A 16 -0.26 -3.93 -6.41
C TYR A 16 -1.58 -4.67 -6.56
N VAL A 17 -2.32 -4.83 -5.46
CA VAL A 17 -3.69 -5.32 -5.51
C VAL A 17 -4.55 -4.21 -6.14
N GLY A 18 -4.75 -4.31 -7.44
CA GLY A 18 -5.46 -3.30 -8.24
C GLY A 18 -6.94 -3.24 -7.89
N VAL A 19 -7.47 -2.02 -7.86
CA VAL A 19 -8.92 -1.76 -7.85
C VAL A 19 -9.27 -1.18 -9.23
N PRO A 20 -10.19 -1.80 -9.99
CA PRO A 20 -10.56 -1.29 -11.30
C PRO A 20 -11.22 0.09 -11.17
N LEU A 21 -10.90 0.97 -12.12
CA LEU A 21 -11.53 2.28 -12.22
C LEU A 21 -12.97 2.15 -12.73
N GLU A 22 -13.87 2.96 -12.20
CA GLU A 22 -15.24 3.06 -12.70
C GLU A 22 -15.27 3.78 -14.07
N PRO A 23 -16.30 3.58 -14.90
CA PRO A 23 -16.46 4.32 -16.15
C PRO A 23 -16.50 5.84 -15.90
N GLY A 24 -15.58 6.59 -16.51
CA GLY A 24 -15.46 8.05 -16.31
C GLY A 24 -14.58 8.47 -15.13
N GLU A 25 -14.07 7.51 -14.36
CA GLU A 25 -13.05 7.75 -13.34
C GLU A 25 -11.67 7.88 -14.01
N SER A 26 -10.93 8.91 -13.64
CA SER A 26 -9.57 9.17 -14.12
C SER A 26 -8.60 9.35 -12.97
N VAL A 27 -7.39 8.82 -13.14
CA VAL A 27 -6.31 8.97 -12.18
C VAL A 27 -5.78 10.41 -12.26
N VAL A 28 -5.81 11.11 -11.12
CA VAL A 28 -5.23 12.44 -10.96
C VAL A 28 -3.76 12.32 -10.60
N THR A 29 -3.44 11.47 -9.61
CA THR A 29 -2.06 11.23 -9.20
C THR A 29 -1.89 9.89 -8.50
N GLU A 30 -0.67 9.36 -8.51
CA GLU A 30 -0.28 8.15 -7.80
C GLU A 30 0.99 8.40 -6.99
N LYS A 31 1.05 7.84 -5.78
CA LYS A 31 2.22 7.89 -4.91
C LYS A 31 2.43 6.53 -4.23
N VAL A 32 3.68 6.12 -4.07
CA VAL A 32 4.01 5.01 -3.19
C VAL A 32 3.76 5.47 -1.76
N ALA A 33 3.00 4.70 -1.00
CA ALA A 33 2.61 5.05 0.37
C ALA A 33 2.50 3.78 1.23
N GLY A 34 2.61 3.94 2.54
CA GLY A 34 2.27 2.91 3.52
C GLY A 34 1.01 3.30 4.29
N LEU A 35 0.15 2.33 4.56
CA LEU A 35 -0.94 2.53 5.51
C LEU A 35 -0.35 2.61 6.92
N LEU A 36 -0.63 3.70 7.62
CA LEU A 36 -0.19 3.89 9.00
C LEU A 36 -1.33 3.57 9.96
N VAL A 37 -1.03 2.84 11.04
CA VAL A 37 -1.92 2.70 12.19
C VAL A 37 -1.11 2.99 13.44
N GLY A 38 -1.56 3.96 14.24
CA GLY A 38 -0.80 4.43 15.40
C GLY A 38 0.58 4.98 15.05
N GLY A 39 0.76 5.52 13.84
CA GLY A 39 2.03 6.07 13.36
C GLY A 39 3.08 5.06 12.91
N LYS A 40 2.75 3.77 12.83
CA LYS A 40 3.62 2.72 12.28
C LYS A 40 3.11 2.27 10.93
N SER A 41 4.01 2.15 9.95
CA SER A 41 3.67 1.56 8.65
C SER A 41 3.42 0.08 8.82
N ILE A 42 2.19 -0.33 8.52
CA ILE A 42 1.79 -1.74 8.60
C ILE A 42 1.91 -2.40 7.24
N VAL A 43 1.51 -1.71 6.17
CA VAL A 43 1.50 -2.26 4.81
C VAL A 43 1.93 -1.20 3.81
N GLY A 44 2.93 -1.53 2.97
CA GLY A 44 3.34 -0.73 1.83
C GLY A 44 2.40 -0.93 0.63
N GLY A 45 2.26 0.10 -0.19
CA GLY A 45 1.35 0.09 -1.33
C GLY A 45 1.44 1.36 -2.15
N LYS A 46 0.37 1.62 -2.91
CA LYS A 46 0.19 2.78 -3.76
C LYS A 46 -1.08 3.50 -3.36
N LEU A 47 -0.94 4.78 -3.06
CA LEU A 47 -2.06 5.70 -2.91
C LEU A 47 -2.37 6.29 -4.29
N VAL A 48 -3.57 6.06 -4.77
CA VAL A 48 -4.08 6.56 -6.06
C VAL A 48 -5.20 7.53 -5.75
N LEU A 49 -5.01 8.79 -6.13
CA LEU A 49 -6.07 9.78 -6.11
C LEU A 49 -6.72 9.82 -7.49
N THR A 50 -8.02 9.60 -7.54
CA THR A 50 -8.83 9.78 -8.75
C THR A 50 -9.69 11.03 -8.62
N ASN A 51 -10.37 11.39 -9.71
CA ASN A 51 -11.36 12.46 -9.69
C ASN A 51 -12.57 12.15 -8.78
N TRP A 52 -12.76 10.89 -8.34
CA TRP A 52 -13.94 10.47 -7.57
C TRP A 52 -13.62 9.91 -6.17
N ARG A 53 -12.46 9.27 -6.00
CA ARG A 53 -12.10 8.55 -4.77
C ARG A 53 -10.60 8.50 -4.54
N LEU A 54 -10.25 8.28 -3.28
CA LEU A 54 -8.91 7.91 -2.86
C LEU A 54 -8.86 6.39 -2.72
N LEU A 55 -7.90 5.76 -3.39
CA LEU A 55 -7.68 4.33 -3.37
C LEU A 55 -6.32 4.04 -2.74
N PHE A 56 -6.28 3.13 -1.78
CA PHE A 56 -5.03 2.55 -1.31
C PHE A 56 -4.94 1.11 -1.81
N GLN A 57 -3.96 0.87 -2.67
CA GLN A 57 -3.66 -0.41 -3.29
C GLN A 57 -2.42 -1.00 -2.61
N PRO A 58 -2.56 -1.96 -1.68
CA PRO A 58 -1.42 -2.57 -1.02
C PRO A 58 -0.59 -3.38 -2.01
N TRP A 59 0.68 -3.63 -1.68
CA TRP A 59 1.52 -4.54 -2.45
C TRP A 59 0.93 -5.95 -2.46
N ASP A 60 0.93 -6.58 -3.63
CA ASP A 60 0.63 -7.99 -3.77
C ASP A 60 1.89 -8.79 -3.40
N THR A 61 1.88 -9.34 -2.19
CA THR A 61 2.97 -10.13 -1.63
C THR A 61 2.81 -11.62 -1.90
N ARG A 62 1.76 -12.08 -2.60
CA ARG A 62 1.48 -13.51 -2.81
C ARG A 62 2.63 -14.25 -3.50
N ALA A 63 3.22 -13.63 -4.53
CA ALA A 63 4.35 -14.22 -5.24
C ALA A 63 5.60 -14.38 -4.35
N ILE A 64 5.82 -13.43 -3.42
CA ILE A 64 6.88 -13.51 -2.41
C ILE A 64 6.58 -14.66 -1.42
N GLY A 65 5.31 -14.81 -1.02
CA GLY A 65 4.86 -15.92 -0.18
C GLY A 65 5.14 -17.28 -0.80
N THR A 66 4.83 -17.45 -2.09
CA THR A 66 5.14 -18.67 -2.86
C THR A 66 6.64 -18.94 -2.94
N LEU A 67 7.45 -17.91 -3.15
CA LEU A 67 8.91 -18.03 -3.19
C LEU A 67 9.51 -18.47 -1.85
N LEU A 68 9.08 -17.83 -0.76
CA LEU A 68 9.52 -18.20 0.59
C LEU A 68 9.07 -19.60 0.97
N ALA A 69 7.83 -19.97 0.63
CA ALA A 69 7.31 -21.32 0.81
C ALA A 69 8.17 -22.38 0.09
N HIS A 70 8.56 -22.09 -1.15
CA HIS A 70 9.42 -23.00 -1.93
C HIS A 70 10.82 -23.10 -1.33
N GLY A 71 11.39 -21.97 -0.90
CA GLY A 71 12.68 -21.93 -0.19
C GLY A 71 12.66 -22.76 1.10
N LEU A 72 11.61 -22.62 1.92
CA LEU A 72 11.44 -23.35 3.17
C LEU A 72 11.19 -24.84 2.94
N THR A 73 10.46 -25.20 1.89
CA THR A 73 10.29 -26.60 1.49
C THR A 73 11.63 -27.22 1.11
N LYS A 74 12.46 -26.52 0.33
CA LYS A 74 13.80 -26.96 -0.03
C LYS A 74 14.77 -27.01 1.16
N ALA A 75 14.59 -26.13 2.14
CA ALA A 75 15.37 -26.11 3.37
C ALA A 75 14.94 -27.17 4.41
N GLY A 76 13.97 -28.04 4.08
CA GLY A 76 13.53 -29.12 4.96
C GLY A 76 12.59 -28.69 6.09
N ALA A 77 11.94 -27.53 5.97
CA ALA A 77 10.98 -27.00 6.95
C ALA A 77 9.54 -26.90 6.39
N PRO A 78 8.94 -28.01 5.90
CA PRO A 78 7.61 -27.98 5.27
C PRO A 78 6.48 -27.59 6.23
N GLY A 79 6.62 -27.83 7.53
CA GLY A 79 5.61 -27.46 8.54
C GLY A 79 5.42 -25.95 8.70
N THR A 80 6.40 -25.15 8.29
CA THR A 80 6.37 -23.68 8.42
C THR A 80 5.77 -23.00 7.18
N VAL A 81 5.64 -23.75 6.07
CA VAL A 81 5.19 -23.23 4.77
C VAL A 81 3.79 -22.63 4.85
N GLY A 82 2.83 -23.34 5.46
CA GLY A 82 1.46 -22.85 5.62
C GLY A 82 1.37 -21.55 6.42
N THR A 83 2.20 -21.42 7.46
CA THR A 83 2.27 -20.21 8.29
C THR A 83 2.87 -19.04 7.53
N VAL A 84 3.88 -19.26 6.69
CA VAL A 84 4.49 -18.18 5.89
C VAL A 84 3.53 -17.72 4.79
N ILE A 85 2.88 -18.63 4.08
CA ILE A 85 1.89 -18.25 3.07
C ILE A 85 0.73 -17.48 3.71
N GLY A 86 0.20 -17.95 4.85
CA GLY A 86 -0.86 -17.26 5.59
C GLY A 86 -0.47 -15.85 6.02
N LYS A 87 0.68 -15.70 6.70
CA LYS A 87 1.15 -14.38 7.14
C LYS A 87 1.40 -13.43 5.97
N VAL A 88 1.94 -13.93 4.85
CA VAL A 88 2.19 -13.10 3.68
C VAL A 88 0.89 -12.73 2.96
N ALA A 89 -0.10 -13.62 2.95
CA ALA A 89 -1.44 -13.34 2.42
C ALA A 89 -2.19 -12.33 3.30
N ASP A 90 -2.05 -12.38 4.63
CA ASP A 90 -2.63 -11.39 5.54
C ASP A 90 -1.99 -10.00 5.35
N MET A 91 -0.70 -9.96 5.00
CA MET A 91 0.01 -8.72 4.64
C MET A 91 -0.44 -8.15 3.29
N ALA A 92 -0.96 -8.98 2.36
CA ALA A 92 -1.68 -8.52 1.18
C ALA A 92 -3.07 -8.03 1.61
N SER A 93 -3.08 -6.93 2.35
CA SER A 93 -4.29 -6.34 2.92
C SER A 93 -5.34 -6.07 1.84
N THR A 94 -6.60 -6.00 2.24
CA THR A 94 -7.69 -5.61 1.33
C THR A 94 -7.46 -4.18 0.86
N PRO A 95 -7.51 -3.89 -0.46
CA PRO A 95 -7.44 -2.52 -0.94
C PRO A 95 -8.58 -1.70 -0.33
N SER A 96 -8.28 -0.49 0.11
CA SER A 96 -9.28 0.40 0.70
C SER A 96 -9.67 1.49 -0.30
N LYS A 97 -10.96 1.82 -0.30
CA LYS A 97 -11.52 2.91 -1.10
C LYS A 97 -12.23 3.92 -0.19
N VAL A 98 -11.95 5.19 -0.40
CA VAL A 98 -12.58 6.31 0.29
C VAL A 98 -13.16 7.22 -0.76
N GLN A 99 -14.48 7.45 -0.75
CA GLN A 99 -15.08 8.39 -1.70
C GLN A 99 -14.72 9.82 -1.29
N LEU A 100 -14.44 10.71 -2.26
CA LEU A 100 -14.11 12.10 -1.94
C LEU A 100 -15.29 12.81 -1.25
N GLN A 101 -16.53 12.41 -1.55
CA GLN A 101 -17.74 12.95 -0.92
C GLN A 101 -17.88 12.57 0.56
N SER A 102 -17.25 11.47 0.97
CA SER A 102 -17.22 11.04 2.37
C SER A 102 -16.09 11.71 3.18
N LEU A 103 -15.26 12.54 2.56
CA LEU A 103 -14.19 13.26 3.26
C LEU A 103 -14.78 14.48 3.98
N SER A 104 -14.62 14.52 5.30
CA SER A 104 -14.96 15.69 6.11
C SER A 104 -13.76 16.64 6.27
N ALA A 105 -12.55 16.10 6.32
CA ALA A 105 -11.32 16.88 6.41
C ALA A 105 -10.11 16.11 5.86
N ALA A 106 -9.09 16.85 5.41
CA ALA A 106 -7.77 16.32 5.07
C ALA A 106 -6.70 17.25 5.63
N TRP A 107 -5.69 16.69 6.29
CA TRP A 107 -4.58 17.46 6.86
C TRP A 107 -3.27 16.67 6.78
N ALA A 108 -2.15 17.36 6.93
CA ALA A 108 -0.88 16.71 7.17
C ALA A 108 -0.83 16.28 8.65
N SER A 109 -0.90 14.97 8.93
CA SER A 109 -0.92 14.45 10.31
C SER A 109 0.45 14.58 11.00
N ARG A 110 1.55 14.55 10.23
CA ARG A 110 2.90 14.72 10.76
C ARG A 110 3.75 15.58 9.85
N ASP A 111 4.33 16.63 10.44
CA ASP A 111 5.51 17.28 9.87
C ASP A 111 6.65 16.26 9.79
N GLU A 112 7.46 16.36 8.72
CA GLU A 112 8.61 15.50 8.45
C GLU A 112 9.53 15.40 9.68
N LEU A 113 9.37 14.32 10.45
CA LEU A 113 10.45 13.88 11.34
C LEU A 113 11.46 13.14 10.46
N VAL A 114 12.75 13.30 10.73
CA VAL A 114 13.88 12.70 9.99
C VAL A 114 13.72 11.19 9.73
N LEU A 115 12.91 10.50 10.55
CA LEU A 115 12.64 9.07 10.49
C LEU A 115 11.16 8.71 10.26
N SER A 116 10.26 9.67 10.04
CA SER A 116 8.84 9.40 9.78
C SER A 116 8.40 10.11 8.50
N PRO A 117 7.88 9.37 7.50
CA PRO A 117 7.45 9.96 6.25
C PRO A 117 6.30 10.95 6.48
N PRO A 118 6.18 12.02 5.65
CA PRO A 118 5.02 12.89 5.69
C PRO A 118 3.76 12.05 5.45
N ALA A 119 2.80 12.20 6.36
CA ALA A 119 1.60 11.39 6.40
C ALA A 119 0.37 12.28 6.21
N PRO A 120 -0.19 12.42 5.01
CA PRO A 120 -1.56 12.88 4.87
C PRO A 120 -2.50 12.00 5.69
N ALA A 121 -3.32 12.66 6.49
CA ALA A 121 -4.47 12.07 7.16
C ALA A 121 -5.74 12.59 6.51
N VAL A 122 -6.70 11.68 6.35
CA VAL A 122 -8.04 12.01 5.90
C VAL A 122 -9.03 11.55 6.95
N GLN A 123 -9.98 12.42 7.28
CA GLN A 123 -11.11 12.07 8.13
C GLN A 123 -12.35 11.93 7.30
N LEU A 124 -13.11 10.88 7.59
CA LEU A 124 -14.38 10.62 6.96
C LEU A 124 -15.52 11.26 7.75
N THR A 125 -16.68 11.39 7.11
CA THR A 125 -17.92 11.89 7.74
C THR A 125 -18.44 11.01 8.86
N ASP A 126 -18.04 9.74 8.91
CA ASP A 126 -18.34 8.82 10.03
C ASP A 126 -17.37 8.98 11.23
N GLY A 127 -16.40 9.90 11.14
CA GLY A 127 -15.41 10.18 12.17
C GLY A 127 -14.15 9.31 12.11
N SER A 128 -14.10 8.30 11.23
CA SER A 128 -12.90 7.49 11.03
C SER A 128 -11.76 8.30 10.42
N VAL A 129 -10.52 7.97 10.79
CA VAL A 129 -9.31 8.65 10.31
C VAL A 129 -8.39 7.62 9.66
N HIS A 130 -7.97 7.92 8.43
CA HIS A 130 -6.99 7.13 7.70
C HIS A 130 -5.71 7.93 7.48
N GLU A 131 -4.59 7.37 7.91
CA GLU A 131 -3.27 7.96 7.73
C GLU A 131 -2.46 7.19 6.68
N PHE A 132 -1.90 7.91 5.70
CA PHE A 132 -1.09 7.32 4.64
C PHE A 132 0.31 7.94 4.67
N GLY A 133 1.33 7.18 5.06
CA GLY A 133 2.72 7.64 5.04
C GLY A 133 3.28 7.58 3.63
N ILE A 134 3.60 8.71 3.00
CA ILE A 134 4.13 8.71 1.63
C ILE A 134 5.59 8.24 1.64
N LEU A 135 5.87 7.13 0.94
CA LEU A 135 7.20 6.52 0.83
C LEU A 135 7.90 7.09 -0.40
N GLY A 136 8.35 8.34 -0.31
CA GLY A 136 9.09 9.03 -1.36
C GLY A 136 9.63 10.36 -0.86
N ARG A 137 10.81 10.78 -1.36
CA ARG A 137 11.44 12.04 -0.96
C ARG A 137 10.42 13.18 -1.00
N SER A 138 10.35 13.93 0.09
CA SER A 138 9.58 15.16 0.14
C SER A 138 9.93 16.02 -1.06
N CYS A 139 8.90 16.49 -1.76
CA CYS A 139 9.10 17.62 -2.65
C CYS A 139 9.69 18.73 -1.79
N ARG A 140 10.87 19.24 -2.20
CA ARG A 140 11.40 20.48 -1.65
C ARG A 140 10.27 21.50 -1.61
N ARG A 141 10.02 22.04 -0.43
CA ARG A 141 9.17 23.19 -0.17
C ARG A 141 9.63 24.32 -1.10
N THR A 142 8.97 24.52 -2.23
CA THR A 142 9.13 25.74 -3.02
C THR A 142 8.34 26.80 -2.26
N SER A 143 9.04 27.54 -1.39
CA SER A 143 8.54 28.79 -0.83
C SER A 143 8.27 29.75 -1.99
N TYR A 144 7.00 29.98 -2.32
CA TYR A 144 6.63 31.19 -3.04
C TYR A 144 6.72 32.34 -2.04
N GLY A 145 7.78 33.14 -2.18
CA GLY A 145 7.85 34.50 -1.68
C GLY A 145 7.32 35.47 -2.72
#